data_AF-A0AAF0IJU9-F1
#
_entry.id   AF-A0AAF0IJU9-F1
#
_cell.length_a   1.000
_cell.length_b   1.000
_cell.length_c   1.000
_cell.angle_alpha   90.00
_cell.angle_beta   90.00
_cell.angle_gamma   90.00
#
_symmetry.space_group_name_H-M   'P 1'
#
loop_
_entity.id
_entity.type
_entity.pdbx_description
1 polymer ?
#
loop_
_entity_poly.entity_id
_entity_poly.type
_entity_poly.pdbx_seq_one_letter_code
_entity_poly.pdbx_strand_id
1 'polypeptide(L)'
;MEDGPSTQITVADIQSNSSLWYRLHVFTFDLRNFATDTAARDRLNSVVDVSYLGKPYFTPEEVEILKSTHGIGGSETLMQIIQSTLDERLNRRMKKRVESGDFRVCAAHDLAPVFEKMFGINPKKLAKNVQFANLRSLRGLRLKDGDDLGCLVNRGAPKMKGKKKHR
;
A
#
# COMPACT_ATOMS: atom_id res chain seq x y z
N MET A 1 35.42 3.16 -16.10
CA MET A 1 33.99 3.56 -16.09
C MET A 1 33.48 3.07 -14.75
N GLU A 2 33.45 3.96 -13.77
CA GLU A 2 32.99 3.65 -12.42
C GLU A 2 31.45 3.69 -12.42
N ASP A 3 30.81 2.52 -12.51
CA ASP A 3 29.40 2.36 -12.16
C ASP A 3 29.30 2.57 -10.64
N GLY A 4 28.99 3.80 -10.23
CA GLY A 4 28.68 4.10 -8.84
C GLY A 4 27.51 3.24 -8.35
N PRO A 5 27.42 2.92 -7.04
CA PRO A 5 26.36 2.07 -6.53
C PRO A 5 25.01 2.76 -6.78
N SER A 6 24.30 2.29 -7.82
CA SER A 6 22.90 2.62 -8.04
C SER A 6 22.17 2.19 -6.79
N THR A 7 21.87 3.15 -5.92
CA THR A 7 21.32 2.88 -4.59
C THR A 7 19.88 2.45 -4.80
N GLN A 8 19.69 1.14 -4.98
CA GLN A 8 18.38 0.56 -5.22
C GLN A 8 17.52 0.81 -3.97
N ILE A 9 16.42 1.53 -4.14
CA ILE A 9 15.47 1.77 -3.06
C ILE A 9 14.78 0.45 -2.75
N THR A 10 14.93 -0.01 -1.52
CA THR A 10 14.37 -1.26 -1.03
C THR A 10 13.12 -1.01 -0.20
N VAL A 11 12.32 -2.05 0.04
CA VAL A 11 11.19 -1.97 0.96
C VAL A 11 11.62 -1.58 2.38
N ALA A 12 12.83 -1.94 2.81
CA ALA A 12 13.35 -1.55 4.13
C ALA A 12 13.52 -0.02 4.24
N ASP A 13 13.94 0.64 3.15
CA ASP A 13 14.06 2.10 3.10
C ASP A 13 12.68 2.75 3.26
N ILE A 14 11.66 2.21 2.62
CA ILE A 14 10.27 2.68 2.77
C ILE A 14 9.76 2.47 4.20
N GLN A 15 10.07 1.33 4.82
CA GLN A 15 9.69 1.04 6.21
C GLN A 15 10.36 1.96 7.23
N SER A 16 11.58 2.42 6.95
CA SER A 16 12.29 3.37 7.81
C SER A 16 11.58 4.73 7.86
N ASN A 17 10.90 5.12 6.77
CA ASN A 17 10.06 6.31 6.74
C ASN A 17 8.65 6.00 7.29
N SER A 18 8.50 6.20 8.58
CA SER A 18 7.26 5.96 9.35
C SER A 18 6.01 6.62 8.74
N SER A 19 6.12 7.87 8.27
CA SER A 19 5.00 8.61 7.67
C SER A 19 4.59 8.03 6.31
N LEU A 20 5.58 7.74 5.47
CA LEU A 20 5.35 7.12 4.16
C LEU A 20 4.78 5.70 4.32
N TRP A 21 5.35 4.91 5.23
CA TRP A 21 4.88 3.56 5.55
C TRP A 21 3.43 3.55 6.05
N TYR A 22 3.07 4.48 6.93
CA TYR A 22 1.70 4.64 7.39
C TYR A 22 0.75 4.97 6.23
N ARG A 23 1.08 5.96 5.40
CA ARG A 23 0.24 6.35 4.26
C ARG A 23 0.11 5.22 3.23
N LEU A 24 1.13 4.39 3.08
CA LEU A 24 1.08 3.19 2.25
C LEU A 24 0.10 2.13 2.78
N HIS A 25 0.00 1.97 4.11
CA HIS A 25 -1.01 1.09 4.73
C HIS A 25 -2.42 1.63 4.53
N VAL A 26 -2.62 2.93 4.74
CA VAL A 26 -3.91 3.59 4.48
C VAL A 26 -4.30 3.46 3.02
N PHE A 27 -3.38 3.73 2.10
CA PHE A 27 -3.57 3.57 0.67
C PHE A 27 -3.96 2.13 0.28
N THR A 28 -3.22 1.13 0.77
CA THR A 28 -3.51 -0.29 0.48
C THR A 28 -4.88 -0.71 1.04
N PHE A 29 -5.23 -0.25 2.24
CA PHE A 29 -6.55 -0.45 2.80
C PHE A 29 -7.64 0.19 1.92
N ASP A 30 -7.42 1.43 1.50
CA ASP A 30 -8.39 2.18 0.71
C ASP A 30 -8.63 1.52 -0.66
N LEU A 31 -7.59 1.04 -1.34
CA LEU A 31 -7.72 0.29 -2.60
C LEU A 31 -8.62 -0.94 -2.43
N ARG A 32 -8.47 -1.66 -1.31
CA ARG A 32 -9.25 -2.86 -1.01
C ARG A 32 -10.72 -2.55 -0.70
N ASN A 33 -10.97 -1.39 -0.10
CA ASN A 33 -12.28 -0.98 0.38
C ASN A 33 -12.93 0.09 -0.52
N PHE A 34 -12.41 0.31 -1.74
CA PHE A 34 -12.90 1.34 -2.65
C PHE A 34 -14.41 1.26 -2.92
N ALA A 35 -14.96 0.04 -3.02
CA ALA A 35 -16.39 -0.16 -3.25
C ALA A 35 -17.26 0.05 -2.01
N THR A 36 -16.70 -0.06 -0.79
CA THR A 36 -17.46 -0.16 0.46
C THR A 36 -17.22 0.99 1.44
N ASP A 37 -16.10 1.70 1.32
CA ASP A 37 -15.74 2.83 2.18
C ASP A 37 -15.77 4.12 1.34
N THR A 38 -16.78 4.96 1.57
CA THR A 38 -16.95 6.23 0.84
C THR A 38 -15.76 7.17 1.03
N ALA A 39 -15.16 7.21 2.22
CA ALA A 39 -14.02 8.10 2.46
C ALA A 39 -12.76 7.60 1.73
N ALA A 40 -12.56 6.28 1.64
CA ALA A 40 -11.53 5.68 0.81
C ALA A 40 -11.75 5.99 -0.67
N ARG A 41 -12.99 5.84 -1.14
CA ARG A 41 -13.39 6.15 -2.51
C ARG A 41 -13.16 7.61 -2.87
N ASP A 42 -13.55 8.55 -2.00
CA ASP A 42 -13.39 9.98 -2.25
C ASP A 42 -11.91 10.38 -2.33
N ARG A 43 -11.07 9.85 -1.43
CA ARG A 43 -9.62 10.05 -1.48
C ARG A 43 -9.02 9.48 -2.77
N LEU A 44 -9.34 8.24 -3.14
CA LEU A 44 -8.82 7.63 -4.37
C LEU A 44 -9.34 8.33 -5.63
N ASN A 45 -10.59 8.78 -5.66
CA ASN A 45 -11.15 9.51 -6.80
C ASN A 45 -10.53 10.90 -6.99
N SER A 46 -9.99 11.49 -5.93
CA SER A 46 -9.25 12.76 -6.02
C SER A 46 -7.86 12.61 -6.63
N VAL A 47 -7.34 11.37 -6.72
CA VAL A 47 -6.09 11.10 -7.44
C VAL A 47 -6.38 11.04 -8.94
N VAL A 48 -5.70 11.87 -9.71
CA VAL A 48 -5.88 11.94 -11.17
C VAL A 48 -5.22 10.75 -11.88
N ASP A 49 -4.14 10.23 -11.32
CA ASP A 49 -3.34 9.16 -11.91
C ASP A 49 -4.01 7.79 -11.79
N VAL A 50 -3.90 6.97 -12.85
CA VAL A 50 -4.52 5.63 -12.92
C VAL A 50 -3.90 4.60 -11.98
N SER A 51 -2.65 4.82 -11.54
CA SER A 51 -2.00 4.04 -10.49
C SER A 51 -2.43 4.45 -9.08
N TYR A 52 -3.23 5.52 -8.97
CA TYR A 52 -3.63 6.17 -7.71
C TYR A 52 -2.45 6.65 -6.84
N LEU A 53 -1.23 6.68 -7.39
CA LEU A 53 -0.06 7.21 -6.72
C LEU A 53 -0.01 8.73 -6.88
N GLY A 54 -0.38 9.45 -5.82
CA GLY A 54 -0.32 10.90 -5.79
C GLY A 54 -1.02 11.47 -4.57
N LYS A 55 -1.22 12.78 -4.58
CA LYS A 55 -1.98 13.47 -3.53
C LYS A 55 -3.42 12.92 -3.48
N PRO A 56 -4.00 12.72 -2.28
CA PRO A 56 -3.51 13.18 -0.98
C PRO A 56 -2.54 12.23 -0.27
N TYR A 57 -2.28 11.04 -0.83
CA TYR A 57 -1.45 10.01 -0.17
C TYR A 57 0.04 10.32 -0.25
N PHE A 58 0.53 10.74 -1.41
CA PHE A 58 1.97 10.83 -1.67
C PHE A 58 2.32 12.16 -2.34
N THR A 59 3.46 12.73 -1.98
CA THR A 59 4.07 13.83 -2.73
C THR A 59 4.66 13.31 -4.04
N PRO A 60 4.90 14.17 -5.05
CA PRO A 60 5.54 13.73 -6.29
C PRO A 60 6.89 13.03 -6.06
N GLU A 61 7.70 13.51 -5.11
CA GLU A 61 8.98 12.90 -4.73
C GLU A 61 8.78 11.48 -4.17
N GLU A 62 7.80 11.30 -3.29
CA GLU A 62 7.46 9.99 -2.72
C GLU A 62 6.93 9.02 -3.77
N VAL A 63 6.18 9.52 -4.76
CA VAL A 63 5.71 8.70 -5.87
C VAL A 63 6.88 8.15 -6.68
N GLU A 64 7.90 8.97 -6.97
CA GLU A 64 9.07 8.53 -7.73
C GLU A 64 9.92 7.51 -6.93
N ILE A 65 10.03 7.71 -5.61
CA ILE A 65 10.63 6.74 -4.69
C ILE A 65 9.87 5.41 -4.72
N LEU A 66 8.55 5.45 -4.58
CA LEU A 66 7.70 4.25 -4.58
C LEU A 66 7.80 3.51 -5.92
N LYS A 67 7.70 4.22 -7.04
CA LYS A 67 7.81 3.65 -8.39
C LYS A 67 9.14 2.94 -8.62
N SER A 68 10.23 3.49 -8.08
CA SER A 68 11.60 2.94 -8.22
C SER A 68 11.92 1.85 -7.20
N THR A 69 11.03 1.61 -6.23
CA THR A 69 11.25 0.61 -5.17
C THR A 69 11.20 -0.80 -5.76
N HIS A 70 12.16 -1.64 -5.37
CA HIS A 70 12.20 -3.06 -5.75
C HIS A 70 11.46 -3.93 -4.74
N GLY A 71 10.81 -4.98 -5.25
CA GLY A 71 10.00 -5.87 -4.44
C GLY A 71 10.84 -6.78 -3.56
N ILE A 72 10.25 -7.27 -2.47
CA ILE A 72 10.90 -8.27 -1.63
C ILE A 72 11.16 -9.53 -2.47
N GLY A 73 12.41 -9.76 -2.85
CA GLY A 73 12.84 -10.92 -3.64
C GLY A 73 12.55 -10.84 -5.14
N GLY A 74 12.23 -9.65 -5.68
CA GLY A 74 11.97 -9.44 -7.11
C GLY A 74 13.01 -8.52 -7.77
N SER A 75 13.22 -8.70 -9.07
CA SER A 75 14.04 -7.80 -9.90
C SER A 75 13.25 -6.63 -10.49
N GLU A 76 11.92 -6.68 -10.40
CA GLU A 76 11.03 -5.66 -10.97
C GLU A 76 10.76 -4.54 -9.97
N THR A 77 10.64 -3.32 -10.50
CA THR A 77 10.22 -2.16 -9.73
C THR A 77 8.70 -2.11 -9.58
N LEU A 78 8.21 -1.37 -8.58
CA LEU A 78 6.76 -1.18 -8.41
C LEU A 78 6.11 -0.66 -9.70
N MET A 79 6.76 0.28 -10.39
CA MET A 79 6.23 0.84 -11.64
C MET A 79 6.06 -0.24 -12.71
N GLN A 80 7.03 -1.14 -12.88
CA GLN A 80 6.94 -2.22 -13.86
C GLN A 80 5.77 -3.17 -13.53
N ILE A 81 5.60 -3.52 -12.26
CA ILE A 81 4.52 -4.41 -11.81
C ILE A 81 3.14 -3.74 -12.00
N ILE A 82 3.02 -2.45 -11.66
CA ILE A 82 1.79 -1.67 -11.87
C ILE A 82 1.45 -1.62 -13.36
N GLN A 83 2.44 -1.29 -14.21
CA GLN A 83 2.25 -1.17 -15.65
C GLN A 83 1.77 -2.50 -16.25
N SER A 84 2.44 -3.60 -15.92
CA SER A 84 2.05 -4.95 -16.33
C SER A 84 0.61 -5.28 -15.90
N THR A 85 0.25 -4.97 -14.65
CA THR A 85 -1.11 -5.22 -14.12
C THR A 85 -2.18 -4.44 -14.89
N LEU A 86 -1.91 -3.17 -15.22
CA LEU A 86 -2.82 -2.32 -15.97
C LEU A 86 -2.94 -2.77 -17.44
N ASP A 87 -1.83 -3.17 -18.06
CA ASP A 87 -1.80 -3.65 -19.45
C ASP A 87 -2.52 -4.99 -19.61
N GLU A 88 -2.29 -5.94 -18.71
CA GLU A 88 -3.03 -7.22 -18.69
C GLU A 88 -4.54 -7.02 -18.60
N ARG A 89 -4.95 -6.02 -17.81
CA ARG A 89 -6.35 -5.66 -17.65
C ARG A 89 -6.90 -5.00 -18.91
N LEU A 90 -6.16 -4.10 -19.55
CA LEU A 90 -6.54 -3.50 -20.83
C LEU A 90 -6.73 -4.58 -21.90
N ASN A 91 -5.80 -5.53 -21.99
CA ASN A 91 -5.88 -6.68 -22.89
C ASN A 91 -7.08 -7.58 -22.62
N ARG A 92 -7.41 -7.84 -21.34
CA ARG A 92 -8.63 -8.58 -20.96
C ARG A 92 -9.92 -7.90 -21.43
N ARG A 93 -9.96 -6.56 -21.42
CA ARG A 93 -11.10 -5.80 -21.94
C ARG A 93 -11.18 -5.85 -23.47
N MET A 94 -10.06 -5.73 -24.18
CA MET A 94 -10.08 -5.85 -25.64
C MET A 94 -10.63 -7.22 -26.10
N LYS A 95 -10.42 -8.27 -25.30
CA LYS A 95 -10.89 -9.63 -25.60
C LYS A 95 -12.37 -9.91 -25.26
N LYS A 96 -13.03 -9.09 -24.42
CA LYS A 96 -14.44 -9.27 -24.03
C LYS A 96 -15.26 -8.03 -24.43
N ARG A 97 -16.27 -8.17 -25.30
CA ARG A 97 -17.21 -7.07 -25.59
C ARG A 97 -17.84 -6.58 -24.27
N VAL A 98 -17.52 -5.36 -23.86
CA VAL A 98 -17.51 -4.94 -22.45
C VAL A 98 -18.92 -4.71 -21.89
N GLU A 99 -19.35 -5.55 -20.95
CA GLU A 99 -20.39 -5.23 -19.97
C GLU A 99 -19.83 -4.17 -19.01
N SER A 100 -20.55 -3.04 -18.90
CA SER A 100 -20.08 -1.80 -18.29
C SER A 100 -20.14 -1.86 -16.77
N GLY A 101 -18.98 -1.78 -16.14
CA GLY A 101 -18.81 -1.46 -14.72
C GLY A 101 -17.79 -0.33 -14.57
N ASP A 102 -17.85 0.42 -13.46
CA ASP A 102 -16.95 1.55 -13.20
C ASP A 102 -15.48 1.10 -13.27
N PHE A 103 -14.77 1.64 -14.26
CA PHE A 103 -13.37 1.32 -14.52
C PHE A 103 -12.51 1.57 -13.27
N ARG A 104 -12.80 2.60 -12.48
CA ARG A 104 -11.99 2.93 -11.30
C ARG A 104 -12.07 1.86 -10.22
N VAL A 105 -13.26 1.32 -9.97
CA VAL A 105 -13.49 0.23 -9.01
C VAL A 105 -12.64 -0.98 -9.35
N CYS A 106 -12.69 -1.43 -10.61
CA CYS A 106 -11.91 -2.59 -11.01
C CYS A 106 -10.41 -2.31 -10.85
N ALA A 107 -9.94 -1.08 -11.17
CA ALA A 107 -8.50 -0.77 -11.17
C ALA A 107 -7.95 -0.77 -9.75
N ALA A 108 -8.68 -0.21 -8.80
CA ALA A 108 -8.32 -0.24 -7.40
C ALA A 108 -8.22 -1.69 -6.87
N HIS A 109 -9.16 -2.57 -7.28
CA HIS A 109 -9.15 -3.98 -6.91
C HIS A 109 -8.00 -4.78 -7.51
N ASP A 110 -7.62 -4.50 -8.76
CA ASP A 110 -6.49 -5.15 -9.43
C ASP A 110 -5.15 -4.71 -8.82
N LEU A 111 -5.04 -3.44 -8.40
CA LEU A 111 -3.84 -2.87 -7.82
C LEU A 111 -3.63 -3.25 -6.34
N ALA A 112 -4.68 -3.36 -5.53
CA ALA A 112 -4.57 -3.75 -4.12
C ALA A 112 -3.62 -4.94 -3.87
N PRO A 113 -3.76 -6.11 -4.54
CA PRO A 113 -2.88 -7.26 -4.32
C PRO A 113 -1.42 -7.01 -4.77
N VAL A 114 -1.16 -6.06 -5.67
CA VAL A 114 0.20 -5.67 -6.07
C VAL A 114 0.92 -5.04 -4.87
N PHE A 115 0.29 -4.02 -4.25
CA PHE A 115 0.85 -3.35 -3.09
C PHE A 115 0.96 -4.27 -1.87
N GLU A 116 -0.05 -5.12 -1.64
CA GLU A 116 -0.03 -6.13 -0.58
C GLU A 116 1.21 -7.05 -0.68
N LYS A 117 1.49 -7.58 -1.88
CA LYS A 117 2.63 -8.48 -2.11
C LYS A 117 3.96 -7.74 -2.07
N MET A 118 4.04 -6.61 -2.76
CA MET A 118 5.26 -5.81 -2.90
C MET A 118 5.83 -5.42 -1.53
N PHE A 119 4.96 -4.95 -0.64
CA PHE A 119 5.33 -4.42 0.67
C PHE A 119 5.12 -5.42 1.81
N GLY A 120 4.66 -6.64 1.53
CA GLY A 120 4.39 -7.64 2.56
C GLY A 120 3.26 -7.24 3.53
N ILE A 121 2.29 -6.46 3.05
CA ILE A 121 1.14 -6.00 3.82
C ILE A 121 0.06 -7.08 3.78
N ASN A 122 -0.35 -7.57 4.94
CA ASN A 122 -1.42 -8.56 5.03
C ASN A 122 -2.78 -7.86 5.17
N PRO A 123 -3.65 -7.87 4.13
CA PRO A 123 -4.90 -7.11 4.14
C PRO A 123 -5.87 -7.61 5.21
N LYS A 124 -5.88 -8.92 5.50
CA LYS A 124 -6.76 -9.51 6.52
C LYS A 124 -6.35 -9.08 7.92
N LYS A 125 -5.04 -8.99 8.20
CA LYS A 125 -4.53 -8.48 9.47
C LYS A 125 -4.81 -6.99 9.59
N LEU A 126 -4.57 -6.23 8.51
CA LEU A 126 -4.78 -4.79 8.49
C LEU A 126 -6.25 -4.41 8.73
N ALA A 127 -7.19 -5.12 8.10
CA ALA A 127 -8.62 -4.88 8.28
C ALA A 127 -9.13 -5.19 9.70
N LYS A 128 -8.51 -6.14 10.42
CA LYS A 128 -8.87 -6.50 11.79
C LYS A 128 -8.09 -5.70 12.85
N ASN A 129 -7.16 -4.85 12.44
CA ASN A 129 -6.29 -4.12 13.35
C ASN A 129 -7.03 -2.90 13.92
N VAL A 130 -7.52 -3.04 15.15
CA VAL A 130 -8.23 -1.97 15.88
C VAL A 130 -7.35 -0.74 16.10
N GLN A 131 -6.05 -0.94 16.36
CA GLN A 131 -5.12 0.18 16.54
C GLN A 131 -4.94 0.97 15.23
N PHE A 132 -4.80 0.28 14.11
CA PHE A 132 -4.76 0.92 12.78
C PHE A 132 -6.07 1.66 12.47
N ALA A 133 -7.23 1.04 12.74
CA ALA A 133 -8.53 1.68 12.52
C ALA A 133 -8.68 2.96 13.35
N ASN A 134 -8.32 2.92 14.64
CA ASN A 134 -8.33 4.08 15.51
C ASN A 134 -7.34 5.17 15.05
N LEU A 135 -6.13 4.77 14.67
CA LEU A 135 -5.11 5.70 14.17
C LEU A 135 -5.60 6.41 12.90
N ARG A 136 -6.20 5.67 11.96
CA ARG A 136 -6.79 6.24 10.73
C ARG A 136 -7.96 7.16 11.01
N SER A 137 -8.80 6.82 11.99
CA SER A 137 -9.91 7.69 12.42
C SER A 137 -9.41 8.99 13.06
N LEU A 138 -8.36 8.91 13.90
CA LEU A 138 -7.83 10.05 14.65
C LEU A 138 -6.91 10.97 13.81
N ARG A 139 -6.15 10.40 12.88
CA ARG A 139 -5.07 11.09 12.13
C ARG A 139 -5.31 11.19 10.63
N GLY A 140 -6.22 10.40 10.07
CA GLY A 140 -6.47 10.36 8.63
C GLY A 140 -5.22 9.97 7.85
N LEU A 141 -4.68 10.91 7.06
CA LEU A 141 -3.41 10.76 6.33
C LEU A 141 -2.22 11.47 7.00
N ARG A 142 -2.44 12.23 8.07
CA ARG A 142 -1.43 13.11 8.67
C ARG A 142 -0.98 12.54 10.01
N LEU A 143 0.10 11.76 9.99
CA LEU A 143 0.76 11.29 11.19
C LEU A 143 1.40 12.46 11.96
N LYS A 144 1.42 12.40 13.29
CA LYS A 144 2.18 13.32 14.15
C LYS A 144 3.42 12.64 14.71
N ASP A 145 4.43 13.43 15.04
CA ASP A 145 5.61 12.96 15.77
C ASP A 145 5.18 12.32 17.10
N GLY A 146 5.57 11.06 17.31
CA GLY A 146 5.23 10.28 18.50
C GLY A 146 3.99 9.38 18.39
N ASP A 147 3.29 9.34 17.25
CA ASP A 147 2.22 8.35 17.04
C ASP A 147 2.79 6.91 17.02
N ASP A 148 2.15 5.98 17.71
CA ASP A 148 2.60 4.58 17.81
C ASP A 148 2.29 3.80 16.51
N LEU A 149 3.34 3.56 15.72
CA LEU A 149 3.28 2.71 14.52
C LEU A 149 3.61 1.25 14.78
N GLY A 150 3.76 0.83 16.05
CA GLY A 150 4.03 -0.55 16.42
C GLY A 150 3.02 -1.54 15.85
N CYS A 151 1.79 -1.08 15.58
CA CYS A 151 0.73 -1.88 14.96
C CYS A 151 0.95 -2.17 13.46
N LEU A 152 1.82 -1.42 12.78
CA LEU A 152 2.14 -1.55 11.35
C LEU A 152 3.52 -2.16 11.09
N VAL A 153 4.37 -2.22 12.11
CA VAL A 153 5.64 -2.93 12.00
C VAL A 153 5.33 -4.41 12.12
N ASN A 154 5.74 -5.22 11.14
CA ASN A 154 5.81 -6.67 11.27
C ASN A 154 6.91 -7.06 12.29
N ARG A 155 6.81 -6.59 13.54
CA ARG A 155 7.53 -7.22 14.64
C ARG A 155 6.85 -8.56 14.82
N GLY A 156 7.52 -9.65 14.44
CA GLY A 156 7.08 -10.99 14.80
C GLY A 156 6.65 -10.95 16.26
N ALA A 157 5.36 -11.23 16.50
CA ALA A 157 4.73 -10.96 17.78
C ALA A 157 5.62 -11.47 18.92
N PRO A 158 5.91 -10.67 19.97
CA PRO A 158 6.55 -11.22 21.15
C PRO A 158 5.61 -12.29 21.69
N LYS A 159 6.09 -13.55 21.71
CA LYS A 159 5.35 -14.65 22.33
C LYS A 159 5.10 -14.25 23.78
N MET A 160 3.84 -14.05 24.17
CA MET A 160 3.46 -13.98 25.57
C MET A 160 3.91 -15.28 26.24
N LYS A 161 5.00 -15.22 27.02
CA LYS A 161 5.37 -16.29 27.95
C LYS A 161 4.23 -16.38 28.97
N GLY A 162 3.51 -17.50 28.94
CA GLY A 162 2.40 -17.77 29.86
C GLY A 162 2.82 -17.59 31.31
N LYS A 163 2.00 -16.87 32.07
CA LYS A 163 2.10 -16.80 33.53
C LYS A 163 1.95 -18.23 34.09
N LYS A 164 3.04 -18.77 34.63
CA LYS A 164 3.06 -19.99 35.42
C LYS A 164 2.24 -19.71 36.69
N LYS A 165 1.04 -20.28 36.80
CA LYS A 165 0.27 -20.25 38.05
C LYS A 165 0.94 -21.19 39.04
N HIS A 166 1.42 -20.64 40.16
CA HIS A 166 1.77 -21.41 41.35
C HIS A 166 0.46 -21.84 42.02
N ARG A 167 0.25 -23.14 42.19
CA ARG A 167 -0.61 -23.73 43.22
C ARG A 167 0.21 -24.82 43.89
#